data_AF-A0A2V6CX48-F1
#
_entry.id   AF-A0A2V6CX48-F1
#
_cell.length_a   1.000
_cell.length_b   1.000
_cell.length_c   1.000
_cell.angle_alpha   90.00
_cell.angle_beta   90.00
_cell.angle_gamma   90.00
#
_symmetry.space_group_name_H-M   'P 1'
#
loop_
_entity.id
_entity.type
_entity.pdbx_description
1 polymer ?
#
loop_
_entity_poly.entity_id
_entity_poly.type
_entity_poly.pdbx_seq_one_letter_code
_entity_poly.pdbx_strand_id
1 'polypeptide(L)'
;VYFAQLNAEEFRPAFSKFFDTDPDLVAMRPEEKRELFQLWDSRGDINALIAAVNKHPDWLQFTWRTVAKYRGTSGDFRGACELMEKFDSNVAFPPEETGQSIEQLHERVYRDTNNFSAAYTLYRQQMSRGLIDDALATIRHFTVNRKPPAYFHLLEAQAWAAKKNWERSWNAWQAFEKAKAPNH
;
A
#
# COMPACT_ATOMS: atom_id res chain seq x y z
N VAL A 1 14.41 -4.49 -26.39
CA VAL A 1 14.43 -5.57 -25.38
C VAL A 1 13.53 -6.69 -25.85
N TYR A 2 14.09 -7.88 -26.15
CA TYR A 2 13.40 -9.03 -26.76
C TYR A 2 12.03 -9.34 -26.10
N PHE A 3 11.97 -9.34 -24.77
CA PHE A 3 10.74 -9.63 -24.02
C PHE A 3 9.62 -8.59 -24.18
N ALA A 4 9.96 -7.33 -24.46
CA ALA A 4 8.97 -6.27 -24.58
C ALA A 4 8.05 -6.45 -25.80
N GLN A 5 8.53 -7.16 -26.82
CA GLN A 5 7.82 -7.43 -28.07
C GLN A 5 6.88 -8.64 -27.99
N LEU A 6 7.02 -9.46 -26.94
CA LEU A 6 6.25 -10.69 -26.78
C LEU A 6 4.88 -10.42 -26.15
N ASN A 7 3.84 -11.06 -26.67
CA ASN A 7 2.55 -11.08 -26.00
C ASN A 7 2.60 -11.97 -24.72
N ALA A 8 1.52 -12.04 -23.94
CA ALA A 8 1.55 -12.80 -22.68
C ALA A 8 1.78 -14.32 -22.87
N GLU A 9 1.27 -14.90 -23.96
CA GLU A 9 1.39 -16.33 -24.29
C GLU A 9 2.81 -16.69 -24.73
N GLU A 10 3.51 -15.78 -25.40
CA GLU A 10 4.89 -15.93 -25.85
C GLU A 10 5.90 -15.54 -24.75
N PHE A 11 5.56 -14.55 -23.94
CA PHE A 11 6.42 -14.06 -22.87
C PHE A 11 6.71 -15.14 -21.84
N ARG A 12 5.68 -15.85 -21.36
CA ARG A 12 5.83 -16.88 -20.31
C ARG A 12 6.84 -17.99 -20.66
N PRO A 13 6.72 -18.71 -21.78
CA PRO A 13 7.65 -19.77 -22.12
C PRO A 13 9.06 -19.23 -22.43
N ALA A 14 9.16 -18.08 -23.11
CA ALA A 14 10.46 -17.46 -23.40
C ALA A 14 11.18 -17.00 -22.13
N PHE A 15 10.42 -16.41 -21.20
CA PHE A 15 10.93 -15.94 -19.92
C PHE A 15 11.33 -17.11 -19.02
N SER A 16 10.50 -18.16 -18.94
CA SER A 16 10.85 -19.37 -18.18
C SER A 16 12.18 -19.95 -18.64
N LYS A 17 12.37 -20.12 -19.96
CA LYS A 17 13.61 -20.67 -20.52
C LYS A 17 14.84 -19.81 -20.20
N PHE A 18 14.68 -18.49 -20.25
CA PHE A 18 15.75 -17.55 -19.87
C PHE A 18 16.06 -17.64 -18.38
N PHE A 19 15.03 -17.63 -17.53
CA PHE A 19 15.15 -17.68 -16.08
C PHE A 19 15.73 -19.01 -15.58
N ASP A 20 15.43 -20.12 -16.25
CA ASP A 20 16.05 -21.42 -15.96
C ASP A 20 17.56 -21.43 -16.23
N THR A 21 18.02 -20.59 -17.17
CA THR A 21 19.43 -20.48 -17.55
C THR A 21 20.20 -19.47 -16.67
N ASP A 22 19.55 -18.37 -16.29
CA ASP A 22 20.12 -17.32 -15.44
C ASP A 22 19.15 -16.92 -14.32
N PRO A 23 19.01 -17.76 -13.26
CA PRO A 23 18.03 -17.54 -12.19
C PRO A 23 18.30 -16.27 -11.36
N ASP A 24 19.55 -15.82 -11.31
CA ASP A 24 19.99 -14.62 -10.58
C ASP A 24 19.96 -13.36 -11.46
N LEU A 25 19.57 -13.50 -12.74
CA LEU A 25 19.54 -12.45 -13.75
C LEU A 25 20.89 -11.72 -13.87
N VAL A 26 22.02 -12.43 -13.72
CA VAL A 26 23.38 -11.82 -13.75
C VAL A 26 23.68 -11.21 -15.12
N ALA A 27 23.13 -11.78 -16.19
CA ALA A 27 23.30 -11.30 -17.56
C ALA A 27 22.55 -9.99 -17.85
N MET A 28 21.65 -9.55 -16.96
CA MET A 28 20.86 -8.33 -17.13
C MET A 28 21.44 -7.14 -16.38
N ARG A 29 21.47 -5.98 -17.06
CA ARG A 29 21.79 -4.70 -16.42
C ARG A 29 20.65 -4.24 -15.49
N PRO A 30 20.91 -3.38 -14.50
CA PRO A 30 19.89 -2.91 -13.56
C PRO A 30 18.64 -2.30 -14.22
N GLU A 31 18.81 -1.58 -15.33
CA GLU A 31 17.71 -0.98 -16.09
C GLU A 31 16.85 -2.04 -16.77
N GLU A 32 17.48 -3.08 -17.31
CA GLU A 32 16.81 -4.21 -17.97
C GLU A 32 16.05 -5.06 -16.95
N LYS A 33 16.58 -5.24 -15.74
CA LYS A 33 15.88 -5.89 -14.63
C LYS A 33 14.59 -5.15 -14.28
N ARG A 34 14.62 -3.81 -14.24
CA ARG A 34 13.43 -3.01 -13.94
C ARG A 34 12.33 -3.22 -14.98
N GLU A 35 12.67 -3.14 -16.27
CA GLU A 35 11.72 -3.40 -17.36
C GLU A 35 11.19 -4.84 -17.31
N LEU A 36 12.08 -5.81 -17.01
CA LEU A 36 11.69 -7.20 -16.87
C LEU A 36 10.67 -7.41 -15.76
N PHE A 37 10.87 -6.84 -14.56
CA PHE A 37 9.92 -6.97 -13.45
C PHE A 37 8.56 -6.34 -13.78
N GLN A 38 8.53 -5.25 -14.55
CA GLN A 38 7.27 -4.66 -15.03
C GLN A 38 6.53 -5.60 -16.01
N LEU A 39 7.27 -6.29 -16.89
CA LEU A 39 6.70 -7.29 -17.79
C LEU A 39 6.25 -8.54 -17.03
N TRP A 40 7.01 -8.99 -16.03
CA TRP A 40 6.66 -10.14 -15.21
C TRP A 40 5.38 -9.86 -14.40
N ASP A 41 5.27 -8.68 -13.77
CA ASP A 41 4.06 -8.25 -13.05
C ASP A 41 2.81 -8.27 -13.95
N SER A 42 2.94 -7.80 -15.18
CA SER A 42 1.79 -7.68 -16.09
C SER A 42 1.44 -8.96 -16.86
N ARG A 43 2.41 -9.81 -17.19
CA ARG A 43 2.22 -10.93 -18.15
C ARG A 43 2.73 -12.28 -17.64
N GLY A 44 3.59 -12.29 -16.63
CA GLY A 44 4.27 -13.50 -16.17
C GLY A 44 3.43 -14.38 -15.24
N ASP A 45 4.10 -15.36 -14.64
CA ASP A 45 3.54 -16.21 -13.59
C ASP A 45 3.84 -15.59 -12.22
N ILE A 46 2.78 -15.23 -11.49
CA ILE A 46 2.87 -14.66 -10.16
C ILE A 46 3.51 -15.62 -9.15
N ASN A 47 3.24 -16.92 -9.23
CA ASN A 47 3.81 -17.87 -8.28
C ASN A 47 5.33 -18.00 -8.48
N ALA A 48 5.78 -17.99 -9.74
CA ALA A 48 7.20 -17.96 -10.07
C ALA A 48 7.86 -16.66 -9.57
N LEU A 49 7.18 -15.51 -9.71
CA LEU A 49 7.67 -14.22 -9.20
C LEU A 49 7.83 -14.24 -7.68
N ILE A 50 6.83 -14.76 -6.96
CA ILE A 50 6.88 -14.89 -5.49
C ILE A 50 8.02 -15.80 -5.07
N ALA A 51 8.22 -16.94 -5.74
CA ALA A 51 9.32 -17.86 -5.46
C ALA A 51 10.69 -17.21 -5.69
N ALA A 52 10.84 -16.42 -6.77
CA ALA A 52 12.07 -15.71 -7.09
C ALA A 52 12.39 -14.61 -6.07
N VAL A 53 11.40 -13.80 -5.70
CA VAL A 53 11.53 -12.73 -4.69
C VAL A 53 11.89 -13.29 -3.31
N ASN A 54 11.38 -14.47 -2.95
CA ASN A 54 11.76 -15.12 -1.69
C ASN A 54 13.24 -15.51 -1.66
N LYS A 55 13.86 -15.80 -2.81
CA LYS A 55 15.31 -16.07 -2.93
C LYS A 55 16.13 -14.79 -3.03
N HIS A 56 15.58 -13.73 -3.62
CA HIS A 56 16.20 -12.42 -3.79
C HIS A 56 15.34 -11.30 -3.19
N PRO A 57 15.37 -11.11 -1.86
CA PRO A 57 14.52 -10.11 -1.20
C PRO A 57 14.79 -8.66 -1.66
N ASP A 58 15.97 -8.38 -2.21
CA ASP A 58 16.33 -7.11 -2.82
C ASP A 58 15.48 -6.78 -4.06
N TRP A 59 14.88 -7.79 -4.70
CA TRP A 59 14.00 -7.58 -5.86
C TRP A 59 12.63 -7.02 -5.47
N LEU A 60 12.25 -7.07 -4.18
CA LEU A 60 10.99 -6.47 -3.70
C LEU A 60 10.84 -5.01 -4.13
N GLN A 61 11.93 -4.25 -4.21
CA GLN A 61 11.89 -2.84 -4.63
C GLN A 61 11.23 -2.63 -6.02
N PHE A 62 11.22 -3.66 -6.89
CA PHE A 62 10.65 -3.59 -8.23
C PHE A 62 9.23 -4.16 -8.34
N THR A 63 8.83 -5.05 -7.42
CA THR A 63 7.61 -5.87 -7.53
C THR A 63 6.72 -5.85 -6.28
N TRP A 64 7.07 -5.07 -5.26
CA TRP A 64 6.37 -5.07 -3.96
C TRP A 64 4.83 -4.89 -4.07
N ARG A 65 4.32 -4.11 -5.04
CA ARG A 65 2.85 -3.96 -5.25
C ARG A 65 2.18 -5.29 -5.59
N THR A 66 2.77 -6.03 -6.51
CA THR A 66 2.29 -7.34 -6.94
C THR A 66 2.32 -8.33 -5.79
N VAL A 67 3.44 -8.36 -5.08
CA VAL A 67 3.64 -9.25 -3.93
C VAL A 67 2.65 -8.92 -2.81
N ALA A 68 2.41 -7.64 -2.52
CA ALA A 68 1.43 -7.21 -1.53
C ALA A 68 0.02 -7.65 -1.92
N LYS A 69 -0.38 -7.44 -3.18
CA LYS A 69 -1.67 -7.91 -3.72
C LYS A 69 -1.82 -9.42 -3.58
N TYR A 70 -0.81 -10.19 -3.99
CA TYR A 70 -0.82 -11.64 -3.88
C TYR A 70 -1.02 -12.08 -2.43
N ARG A 71 -0.22 -11.55 -1.50
CA ARG A 71 -0.34 -11.82 -0.06
C ARG A 71 -1.75 -11.52 0.45
N GLY A 72 -2.30 -10.36 0.11
CA GLY A 72 -3.67 -9.97 0.46
C GLY A 72 -4.73 -10.94 -0.08
N THR A 73 -4.61 -11.37 -1.34
CA THR A 73 -5.54 -12.36 -1.93
C THR A 73 -5.39 -13.77 -1.36
N SER A 74 -4.20 -14.11 -0.87
CA SER A 74 -3.90 -15.41 -0.25
C SER A 74 -4.26 -15.47 1.25
N GLY A 75 -4.74 -14.37 1.83
CA GLY A 75 -5.09 -14.26 3.25
C GLY A 75 -3.93 -13.85 4.17
N ASP A 76 -2.72 -13.66 3.66
CA ASP A 76 -1.61 -13.04 4.39
C ASP A 76 -1.75 -11.51 4.42
N PHE A 77 -2.81 -11.05 5.10
CA PHE A 77 -3.09 -9.61 5.20
C PHE A 77 -2.00 -8.86 5.94
N ARG A 78 -1.38 -9.49 6.94
CA ARG A 78 -0.29 -8.87 7.70
C ARG A 78 0.91 -8.64 6.81
N GLY A 79 1.38 -9.66 6.10
CA GLY A 79 2.52 -9.54 5.19
C GLY A 79 2.25 -8.62 4.01
N ALA A 80 0.99 -8.47 3.60
CA ALA A 80 0.59 -7.45 2.62
C ALA A 80 0.72 -6.02 3.19
N CYS A 81 0.18 -5.78 4.38
CA CYS A 81 0.24 -4.47 5.04
C CYS A 81 1.66 -4.03 5.37
N GLU A 82 2.49 -4.92 5.92
CA GLU A 82 3.90 -4.63 6.22
C GLU A 82 4.69 -4.24 4.96
N LEU A 83 4.34 -4.84 3.82
CA LEU A 83 4.97 -4.51 2.54
C LEU A 83 4.52 -3.15 2.01
N MET A 84 3.23 -2.83 2.10
CA MET A 84 2.70 -1.49 1.78
C MET A 84 3.32 -0.41 2.67
N GLU A 85 3.42 -0.66 3.97
CA GLU A 85 4.01 0.27 4.93
C GLU A 85 5.49 0.53 4.62
N LYS A 86 6.23 -0.48 4.20
CA LYS A 86 7.64 -0.32 3.82
C LYS A 86 7.83 0.55 2.58
N PHE A 87 6.95 0.44 1.57
CA PHE A 87 7.21 1.01 0.25
C PHE A 87 6.27 2.14 -0.20
N ASP A 88 5.05 2.25 0.34
CA ASP A 88 4.06 3.28 -0.03
C ASP A 88 3.52 4.10 1.15
N SER A 89 4.20 4.08 2.30
CA SER A 89 3.84 4.94 3.44
C SER A 89 4.37 6.37 3.34
N ASN A 90 5.20 6.70 2.35
CA ASN A 90 5.83 8.01 2.22
C ASN A 90 4.86 9.05 1.63
N VAL A 91 3.85 9.41 2.43
CA VAL A 91 2.84 10.42 2.12
C VAL A 91 3.14 11.68 2.92
N ALA A 92 3.07 12.83 2.27
CA ALA A 92 3.12 14.11 2.94
C ALA A 92 1.82 14.33 3.72
N PHE A 93 1.93 14.44 5.05
CA PHE A 93 0.80 14.80 5.91
C PHE A 93 0.70 16.32 6.08
N PRO A 94 -0.51 16.88 6.26
CA PRO A 94 -0.64 18.27 6.65
C PRO A 94 -0.02 18.52 8.04
N PRO A 95 0.33 19.77 8.38
CA PRO A 95 0.78 20.10 9.73
C PRO A 95 -0.34 19.89 10.77
N GLU A 96 0.03 19.45 11.97
CA GLU A 96 -0.89 19.36 13.11
C GLU A 96 -1.24 20.76 13.64
N GLU A 97 -2.49 20.98 14.00
CA GLU A 97 -2.93 22.20 14.66
C GLU A 97 -2.39 22.26 16.10
N THR A 98 -2.03 23.45 16.57
CA THR A 98 -1.47 23.64 17.92
C THR A 98 -2.46 24.33 18.86
N GLY A 99 -2.30 24.08 20.17
CA GLY A 99 -3.04 24.79 21.22
C GLY A 99 -4.51 24.37 21.41
N GLN A 100 -5.00 23.36 20.68
CA GLN A 100 -6.36 22.85 20.85
C GLN A 100 -6.41 21.57 21.70
N SER A 101 -7.41 21.47 22.56
CA SER A 101 -7.70 20.24 23.30
C SER A 101 -8.40 19.20 22.40
N ILE A 102 -8.38 17.93 22.82
CA ILE A 102 -9.08 16.84 22.14
C ILE A 102 -10.59 17.15 22.02
N GLU A 103 -11.18 17.71 23.06
CA GLU A 103 -12.60 18.05 23.12
C GLU A 103 -12.95 19.14 22.10
N GLN A 104 -12.14 20.19 22.02
CA GLN A 104 -12.32 21.27 21.04
C GLN A 104 -12.19 20.76 19.60
N LEU A 105 -11.21 19.88 19.35
CA LEU A 105 -11.04 19.25 18.04
C LEU A 105 -12.22 18.34 17.70
N HIS A 106 -12.69 17.54 18.66
CA HIS A 106 -13.84 16.65 18.51
C HIS A 106 -15.11 17.44 18.14
N GLU A 107 -15.44 18.51 18.89
CA GLU A 107 -16.58 19.38 18.57
C GLU A 107 -16.50 19.93 17.15
N ARG A 108 -15.31 20.39 16.72
CA ARG A 108 -15.11 20.91 15.36
C ARG A 108 -15.28 19.85 14.29
N VAL A 109 -14.77 18.64 14.51
CA VAL A 109 -14.86 17.51 13.56
C VAL A 109 -16.30 17.08 13.32
N TYR A 110 -17.13 17.00 14.38
CA TYR A 110 -18.51 16.53 14.26
C TYR A 110 -19.50 17.66 13.93
N ARG A 111 -19.10 18.93 14.06
CA ARG A 111 -19.90 20.09 13.64
C ARG A 111 -19.69 20.44 12.17
N ASP A 112 -18.46 20.37 11.66
CA ASP A 112 -18.13 20.73 10.27
C ASP A 112 -17.72 19.49 9.46
N THR A 113 -18.51 19.20 8.42
CA THR A 113 -18.37 18.00 7.61
C THR A 113 -17.07 17.91 6.77
N ASN A 114 -16.32 19.01 6.62
CA ASN A 114 -15.08 19.04 5.81
C ASN A 114 -13.85 19.55 6.59
N ASN A 115 -13.88 19.54 7.92
CA ASN A 115 -12.73 19.99 8.71
C ASN A 115 -11.65 18.89 8.85
N PHE A 116 -10.96 18.61 7.74
CA PHE A 116 -9.92 17.58 7.65
C PHE A 116 -8.69 17.88 8.52
N SER A 117 -8.35 19.16 8.71
CA SER A 117 -7.22 19.60 9.54
C SER A 117 -7.45 19.27 11.03
N ALA A 118 -8.65 19.56 11.54
CA ALA A 118 -9.02 19.18 12.90
C ALA A 118 -9.11 17.66 13.06
N ALA A 119 -9.65 16.95 12.06
CA ALA A 119 -9.74 15.48 12.08
C ALA A 119 -8.36 14.81 12.09
N TYR A 120 -7.43 15.29 11.28
CA TYR A 120 -6.05 14.82 11.28
C TYR A 120 -5.37 15.05 12.63
N THR A 121 -5.46 16.27 13.16
CA THR A 121 -4.87 16.62 14.46
C THR A 121 -5.47 15.78 15.60
N LEU A 122 -6.80 15.62 15.60
CA LEU A 122 -7.51 14.80 16.57
C LEU A 122 -7.03 13.34 16.54
N TYR A 123 -6.96 12.76 15.34
CA TYR A 123 -6.45 11.40 15.14
C TYR A 123 -5.03 11.24 15.70
N ARG A 124 -4.12 12.17 15.40
CA ARG A 124 -2.73 12.13 15.88
C ARG A 124 -2.65 12.19 17.41
N GLN A 125 -3.42 13.09 18.03
CA GLN A 125 -3.50 13.19 19.49
C GLN A 125 -4.09 11.92 20.12
N GLN A 126 -5.14 11.33 19.54
CA GLN A 126 -5.74 10.09 20.03
C GLN A 126 -4.76 8.90 19.91
N MET A 127 -4.11 8.73 18.75
CA MET A 127 -3.13 7.66 18.52
C MET A 127 -1.94 7.73 19.49
N SER A 128 -1.39 8.93 19.70
CA SER A 128 -0.27 9.13 20.65
C SER A 128 -0.62 8.81 22.11
N ARG A 129 -1.91 8.89 22.48
CA ARG A 129 -2.43 8.52 23.80
C ARG A 129 -2.91 7.05 23.87
N GLY A 130 -2.76 6.28 22.80
CA GLY A 130 -3.24 4.89 22.73
C GLY A 130 -4.76 4.75 22.58
N LEU A 131 -5.48 5.84 22.29
CA LEU A 131 -6.93 5.86 22.08
C LEU A 131 -7.26 5.44 20.65
N ILE A 132 -6.89 4.21 20.28
CA ILE A 132 -6.95 3.72 18.89
C ILE A 132 -8.40 3.62 18.40
N ASP A 133 -9.34 3.26 19.26
CA ASP A 133 -10.76 3.19 18.90
C ASP A 133 -11.36 4.56 18.59
N ASP A 134 -11.01 5.59 19.37
CA ASP A 134 -11.44 6.96 19.11
C ASP A 134 -10.80 7.52 17.84
N ALA A 135 -9.53 7.21 17.60
CA ALA A 135 -8.83 7.53 16.36
C ALA A 135 -9.51 6.91 15.13
N LEU A 136 -9.87 5.62 15.22
CA LEU A 136 -10.63 4.94 14.18
C LEU A 136 -12.01 5.55 13.97
N ALA A 137 -12.74 5.87 15.04
CA ALA A 137 -14.05 6.50 14.93
C ALA A 137 -13.95 7.86 14.23
N THR A 138 -12.93 8.65 14.56
CA THR A 138 -12.65 9.95 13.95
C THR A 138 -12.40 9.84 12.45
N ILE A 139 -11.50 8.95 12.02
CA ILE A 139 -11.15 8.82 10.59
C ILE A 139 -12.29 8.17 9.80
N ARG A 140 -12.93 7.13 10.35
CA ARG A 140 -14.03 6.42 9.68
C ARG A 140 -15.28 7.26 9.50
N HIS A 141 -15.45 8.31 10.30
CA HIS A 141 -16.48 9.33 10.06
C HIS A 141 -16.37 9.92 8.65
N PHE A 142 -15.15 10.02 8.12
CA PHE A 142 -14.89 10.57 6.78
C PHE A 142 -14.74 9.47 5.71
N THR A 143 -14.03 8.37 5.99
CA THR A 143 -13.72 7.36 4.95
C THR A 143 -14.92 6.52 4.53
N VAL A 144 -15.95 6.37 5.36
CA VAL A 144 -17.14 5.55 5.04
C VAL A 144 -18.16 6.30 4.19
N ASN A 145 -18.43 7.56 4.52
CA ASN A 145 -19.57 8.30 3.97
C ASN A 145 -19.18 9.51 3.10
N ARG A 146 -17.89 9.80 2.95
CA ARG A 146 -17.40 11.01 2.27
C ARG A 146 -16.26 10.69 1.30
N LYS A 147 -15.76 11.74 0.63
CA LYS A 147 -14.56 11.71 -0.23
C LYS A 147 -13.42 12.48 0.44
N PRO A 148 -12.79 11.94 1.50
CA PRO A 148 -11.68 12.60 2.15
C PRO A 148 -10.44 12.62 1.25
N PRO A 149 -9.42 13.43 1.59
CA PRO A 149 -8.08 13.28 1.02
C PRO A 149 -7.56 11.83 1.16
N ALA A 150 -6.84 11.33 0.16
CA ALA A 150 -6.42 9.93 0.09
C ALA A 150 -5.72 9.45 1.38
N TYR A 151 -4.87 10.29 1.99
CA TYR A 151 -4.14 9.95 3.22
C TYR A 151 -5.03 9.54 4.39
N PHE A 152 -6.33 9.89 4.42
CA PHE A 152 -7.25 9.40 5.46
C PHE A 152 -7.38 7.87 5.43
N HIS A 153 -7.36 7.26 4.25
CA HIS A 153 -7.38 5.80 4.13
C HIS A 153 -6.07 5.18 4.64
N LEU A 154 -4.93 5.87 4.48
CA LEU A 154 -3.66 5.45 5.09
C LEU A 154 -3.72 5.50 6.63
N LEU A 155 -4.28 6.57 7.20
CA LEU A 155 -4.47 6.70 8.65
C LEU A 155 -5.41 5.61 9.20
N GLU A 156 -6.47 5.28 8.46
CA GLU A 156 -7.35 4.17 8.80
C GLU A 156 -6.59 2.83 8.78
N ALA A 157 -5.76 2.60 7.74
CA ALA A 157 -4.97 1.39 7.61
C ALA A 157 -3.99 1.21 8.79
N GLN A 158 -3.30 2.28 9.17
CA GLN A 158 -2.38 2.32 10.31
C GLN A 158 -3.08 2.04 11.65
N ALA A 159 -4.26 2.62 11.86
CA ALA A 159 -5.00 2.40 13.10
C ALA A 159 -5.57 0.97 13.19
N TRP A 160 -6.03 0.39 12.07
CA TRP A 160 -6.41 -1.04 12.05
C TRP A 160 -5.21 -1.97 12.29
N ALA A 161 -4.04 -1.65 11.74
CA ALA A 161 -2.79 -2.38 11.99
C ALA A 161 -2.39 -2.29 13.48
N ALA A 162 -2.54 -1.14 14.12
CA ALA A 162 -2.30 -0.97 15.55
C ALA A 162 -3.24 -1.86 16.41
N LYS A 163 -4.47 -2.13 15.93
CA LYS A 163 -5.40 -3.11 16.54
C LYS A 163 -5.12 -4.57 16.17
N LYS A 164 -4.09 -4.83 15.35
CA LYS A 164 -3.80 -6.15 14.74
C LYS A 164 -4.96 -6.71 13.90
N ASN A 165 -5.86 -5.84 13.44
CA ASN A 165 -6.91 -6.21 12.50
C ASN A 165 -6.38 -6.06 11.08
N TRP A 166 -5.59 -7.04 10.66
CA TRP A 166 -4.84 -6.99 9.41
C TRP A 166 -5.74 -6.96 8.16
N GLU A 167 -6.88 -7.67 8.19
CA GLU A 167 -7.83 -7.67 7.08
C GLU A 167 -8.43 -6.28 6.85
N ARG A 168 -8.89 -5.60 7.93
CA ARG A 168 -9.40 -4.23 7.81
C ARG A 168 -8.32 -3.23 7.44
N SER A 169 -7.10 -3.44 7.93
CA SER A 169 -5.94 -2.64 7.53
C SER A 169 -5.67 -2.78 6.03
N TRP A 170 -5.70 -4.01 5.51
CA TRP A 170 -5.50 -4.29 4.09
C TRP A 170 -6.59 -3.64 3.22
N ASN A 171 -7.85 -3.73 3.62
CA ASN A 171 -8.95 -3.07 2.91
C ASN A 171 -8.77 -1.55 2.85
N ALA A 172 -8.29 -0.93 3.93
CA ALA A 172 -7.99 0.50 3.97
C ALA A 172 -6.76 0.86 3.09
N TRP A 173 -5.74 0.02 3.05
CA TRP A 173 -4.62 0.16 2.10
C TRP A 173 -5.07 0.12 0.64
N GLN A 174 -5.97 -0.81 0.29
CA GLN A 174 -6.54 -0.87 -1.06
C GLN A 174 -7.36 0.40 -1.39
N ALA A 175 -8.09 0.93 -0.42
CA ALA A 175 -8.81 2.20 -0.58
C ALA A 175 -7.85 3.38 -0.76
N PHE A 176 -6.73 3.41 -0.03
CA PHE A 176 -5.67 4.41 -0.18
C PHE A 176 -5.06 4.40 -1.59
N GLU A 177 -4.64 3.22 -2.08
CA GLU A 177 -4.10 3.08 -3.44
C GLU A 177 -5.10 3.54 -4.50
N LYS A 178 -6.38 3.16 -4.33
CA LYS A 178 -7.45 3.59 -5.24
C LYS A 178 -7.68 5.10 -5.21
N ALA A 179 -7.58 5.74 -4.05
CA ALA A 179 -7.76 7.18 -3.88
C ALA A 179 -6.55 7.99 -4.38
N LYS A 180 -5.36 7.39 -4.42
CA LYS A 180 -4.11 7.99 -4.92
C LYS A 180 -3.98 7.92 -6.44
N ALA A 181 -4.52 6.87 -7.07
CA ALA A 181 -4.52 6.75 -8.52
C ALA A 181 -5.30 7.91 -9.15
N PRO A 182 -4.72 8.69 -10.09
CA PRO A 182 -5.51 9.62 -10.88
C PRO A 182 -6.57 8.82 -11.63
N ASN A 183 -7.83 9.24 -11.56
CA ASN A 183 -8.88 8.68 -12.40
C ASN A 183 -8.36 8.68 -13.85
N HIS A 184 -8.20 7.49 -14.43
CA HIS A 184 -7.93 7.32 -15.85
C HIS A 184 -9.04 7.97 -16.68
#